data_AF-A0A7S4LB05-F1
#
_entry.id   AF-A0A7S4LB05-F1
#
_cell.length_a   1.000
_cell.length_b   1.000
_cell.length_c   1.000
_cell.angle_alpha   90.00
_cell.angle_beta   90.00
_cell.angle_gamma   90.00
#
_symmetry.space_group_name_H-M   'P 1'
#
loop_
_entity.id
_entity.type
_entity.pdbx_description
1 polymer ?
#
loop_
_entity_poly.entity_id
_entity_poly.type
_entity_poly.pdbx_seq_one_letter_code
_entity_poly.pdbx_strand_id
1 'polypeptide(L)'
;GKHDLAVWAPNCPSGWYRLGDVAIKHHTNRPAPCYLVRDVSLEQDALRKPTGYNKIWTDSGSKSDWDGSFWEPIAPPGYTALGHVARRSHTDVPSLDYVRCVKSSLLEQIDYEWQWNDLESGSHNDVTVWRAKAVGSTVYTMGTMIAVPGRALNGRRAFYGIKSAECELPVLIK
;
A
#
# COMPACT_ATOMS: atom_id res chain seq x y z
N GLY A 1 -9.19 -16.56 -9.82
CA GLY A 1 -9.27 -16.91 -8.38
C GLY A 1 -10.72 -16.98 -7.96
N LYS A 2 -11.04 -17.61 -6.83
CA LYS A 2 -12.42 -17.70 -6.32
C LYS A 2 -13.00 -16.37 -5.83
N HIS A 3 -12.14 -15.35 -5.69
CA HIS A 3 -12.47 -14.01 -5.24
C HIS A 3 -11.90 -12.96 -6.19
N ASP A 4 -12.74 -12.01 -6.59
CA ASP A 4 -12.34 -10.86 -7.41
C ASP A 4 -11.59 -9.82 -6.57
N LEU A 5 -10.45 -9.35 -7.09
CA LEU A 5 -9.68 -8.25 -6.53
C LEU A 5 -9.60 -7.13 -7.56
N ALA A 6 -10.02 -5.92 -7.18
CA ALA A 6 -9.72 -4.72 -7.94
C ALA A 6 -8.73 -3.85 -7.16
N VAL A 7 -7.67 -3.42 -7.83
CA VAL A 7 -6.67 -2.51 -7.26
C VAL A 7 -6.75 -1.16 -7.97
N TRP A 8 -6.83 -0.09 -7.18
CA TRP A 8 -7.03 1.26 -7.68
C TRP A 8 -5.86 2.15 -7.28
N ALA A 9 -5.35 2.87 -8.27
CA ALA A 9 -4.32 3.88 -8.12
C ALA A 9 -4.96 5.26 -7.88
N PRO A 10 -4.70 5.94 -6.75
CA PRO A 10 -5.27 7.25 -6.49
C PRO A 10 -4.73 8.32 -7.46
N ASN A 11 -5.60 9.13 -8.06
CA ASN A 11 -5.17 10.30 -8.83
C ASN A 11 -4.56 11.35 -7.89
N CYS A 12 -3.32 11.76 -8.16
CA CYS A 12 -2.56 12.67 -7.30
C CYS A 12 -2.41 14.04 -7.98
N PRO A 13 -3.01 15.12 -7.45
CA PRO A 13 -2.70 16.48 -7.86
C PRO A 13 -1.24 16.84 -7.58
N SER A 14 -0.73 17.89 -8.24
CA SER A 14 0.62 18.38 -7.98
C SER A 14 0.81 18.73 -6.50
N GLY A 15 1.94 18.31 -5.92
CA GLY A 15 2.25 18.49 -4.50
C GLY A 15 1.56 17.52 -3.55
N TRP A 16 0.73 16.60 -4.04
CA TRP A 16 0.12 15.53 -3.27
C TRP A 16 0.68 14.18 -3.66
N TYR A 17 0.84 13.31 -2.67
CA TYR A 17 1.45 12.01 -2.86
C TYR A 17 0.56 10.89 -2.32
N ARG A 18 0.48 9.80 -3.09
CA ARG A 18 -0.07 8.52 -2.62
C ARG A 18 1.01 7.76 -1.85
N LEU A 19 0.57 6.91 -0.94
CA LEU A 19 1.43 6.05 -0.10
C LEU A 19 1.32 4.57 -0.45
N GLY A 20 0.51 4.25 -1.47
CA GLY A 20 0.29 2.91 -2.02
C GLY A 20 -1.00 2.91 -2.85
N ASP A 21 -1.31 1.76 -3.43
CA ASP A 21 -2.59 1.52 -4.10
C ASP A 21 -3.64 0.97 -3.12
N VAL A 22 -4.91 0.98 -3.54
CA VAL A 22 -6.05 0.53 -2.73
C VAL A 22 -6.60 -0.76 -3.30
N ALA A 23 -6.65 -1.80 -2.48
CA ALA A 23 -7.31 -3.06 -2.80
C ALA A 23 -8.76 -3.05 -2.31
N ILE A 24 -9.69 -3.45 -3.17
CA ILE A 24 -11.09 -3.67 -2.79
C ILE A 24 -11.57 -5.06 -3.19
N LYS A 25 -12.42 -5.62 -2.33
CA LYS A 25 -13.16 -6.84 -2.64
C LYS A 25 -14.32 -6.44 -3.56
N HIS A 26 -14.43 -7.11 -4.71
CA HIS A 26 -15.48 -6.93 -5.73
C HIS A 26 -15.38 -5.67 -6.61
N HIS A 27 -15.88 -5.79 -7.85
CA HIS A 27 -15.81 -4.78 -8.90
C HIS A 27 -16.86 -3.64 -8.79
N THR A 28 -17.78 -3.70 -7.83
CA THR A 28 -19.05 -2.95 -7.91
C THR A 28 -19.21 -1.78 -6.93
N ASN A 29 -18.30 -1.59 -5.97
CA ASN A 29 -18.36 -0.46 -5.03
C ASN A 29 -17.16 0.48 -5.18
N ARG A 30 -17.43 1.79 -5.14
CA ARG A 30 -16.41 2.84 -5.09
C ARG A 30 -15.44 2.53 -3.94
N PRO A 31 -14.12 2.54 -4.16
CA PRO A 31 -13.18 2.18 -3.11
C PRO A 31 -13.35 3.07 -1.88
N ALA A 32 -13.16 2.47 -0.70
CA ALA A 32 -13.04 3.22 0.54
C ALA A 32 -11.98 4.33 0.34
N PRO A 33 -12.22 5.57 0.81
CA PRO A 33 -11.31 6.67 0.56
C PRO A 33 -9.91 6.33 1.06
N CYS A 34 -8.92 6.52 0.18
CA CYS A 34 -7.53 6.60 0.56
C CYS A 34 -7.15 8.06 0.78
N TYR A 35 -6.22 8.29 1.69
CA TYR A 35 -5.68 9.63 1.89
C TYR A 35 -4.47 9.84 0.98
N LEU A 36 -4.46 11.00 0.34
CA LEU A 36 -3.23 11.58 -0.17
C LEU A 36 -2.57 12.37 0.95
N VAL A 37 -1.25 12.47 0.90
CA VAL A 37 -0.48 13.25 1.87
C VAL A 37 0.28 14.36 1.17
N ARG A 38 0.51 15.43 1.92
CA ARG A 38 1.42 16.51 1.53
C ARG A 38 2.31 16.85 2.71
N ASP A 39 3.60 16.99 2.43
CA ASP A 39 4.58 17.50 3.37
C ASP A 39 4.45 19.03 3.43
N VAL A 40 4.11 19.56 4.59
CA VAL A 40 4.07 21.00 4.89
C VAL A 40 5.02 21.36 6.02
N SER A 41 5.87 20.42 6.45
CA SER A 41 6.88 20.64 7.46
C SER A 41 7.92 21.64 6.98
N LEU A 42 8.51 22.39 7.93
CA LEU A 42 9.55 23.36 7.63
C LEU A 42 10.76 22.70 6.95
N GLU A 43 11.10 21.49 7.38
CA GLU A 43 12.26 20.72 6.91
C GLU A 43 12.00 20.02 5.55
N GLN A 44 10.73 19.87 5.15
CA GLN A 44 10.32 19.12 3.94
C GLN A 44 10.97 17.73 3.87
N ASP A 45 11.00 17.06 5.01
CA ASP A 45 11.62 15.76 5.19
C ASP A 45 10.67 14.67 5.70
N ALA A 46 9.38 14.96 5.80
CA ALA A 46 8.38 13.98 6.20
C ALA A 46 8.18 12.89 5.14
N LEU A 47 8.41 13.24 3.86
CA LEU A 47 8.22 12.35 2.71
C LEU A 47 9.51 12.17 1.88
N ARG A 48 9.79 10.92 1.50
CA ARG A 48 10.87 10.59 0.56
C ARG A 48 10.42 9.60 -0.51
N LYS A 49 11.07 9.62 -1.67
CA LYS A 49 10.88 8.56 -2.68
C LYS A 49 11.43 7.24 -2.12
N PRO A 50 10.87 6.08 -2.49
CA PRO A 50 11.55 4.82 -2.30
C PRO A 50 12.88 4.81 -3.07
N THR A 51 13.79 3.94 -2.65
CA THR A 51 15.08 3.69 -3.31
C THR A 51 15.01 2.59 -4.37
N GLY A 52 13.90 1.84 -4.40
CA GLY A 52 13.65 0.74 -5.31
C GLY A 52 12.35 0.01 -4.96
N TYR A 53 12.12 -1.13 -5.60
CA TYR A 53 10.97 -1.98 -5.33
C TYR A 53 11.36 -3.47 -5.31
N ASN A 54 10.84 -4.21 -4.34
CA ASN A 54 10.89 -5.67 -4.34
C ASN A 54 9.62 -6.23 -5.01
N LYS A 55 9.78 -7.16 -5.95
CA LYS A 55 8.65 -7.89 -6.53
C LYS A 55 8.14 -8.90 -5.50
N ILE A 56 6.84 -8.85 -5.20
CA ILE A 56 6.19 -9.70 -4.20
C ILE A 56 5.53 -10.89 -4.88
N TRP A 57 4.79 -10.63 -5.95
CA TRP A 57 3.92 -11.61 -6.59
C TRP A 57 3.66 -11.23 -8.05
N THR A 58 3.41 -12.23 -8.87
CA THR A 58 2.85 -12.11 -10.23
C THR A 58 1.75 -13.15 -10.39
N ASP A 59 0.79 -12.89 -11.26
CA ASP A 59 -0.25 -13.85 -11.61
C ASP A 59 0.19 -14.89 -12.67
N SER A 60 1.51 -15.06 -12.86
CA SER A 60 2.08 -16.00 -13.82
C SER A 60 1.60 -17.43 -13.54
N GLY A 61 1.13 -18.12 -14.58
CA GLY A 61 0.51 -19.43 -14.46
C GLY A 61 -1.00 -19.39 -14.24
N SER A 62 -1.58 -18.23 -13.95
CA SER A 62 -3.03 -18.06 -13.96
C SER A 62 -3.58 -18.06 -15.40
N LYS A 63 -4.90 -18.28 -15.54
CA LYS A 63 -5.62 -18.19 -16.81
C LYS A 63 -6.22 -16.79 -17.04
N SER A 64 -5.64 -15.76 -16.43
CA SER A 64 -6.08 -14.38 -16.57
C SER A 64 -5.76 -13.84 -17.97
N ASP A 65 -6.63 -12.99 -18.52
CA ASP A 65 -6.37 -12.27 -19.77
C ASP A 65 -5.36 -11.11 -19.59
N TRP A 66 -5.00 -10.78 -18.34
CA TRP A 66 -4.13 -9.66 -18.01
C TRP A 66 -3.06 -10.04 -17.01
N ASP A 67 -1.83 -9.63 -17.30
CA ASP A 67 -0.71 -9.75 -16.39
C ASP A 67 -0.83 -8.76 -15.22
N GLY A 68 -0.70 -9.27 -14.00
CA GLY A 68 -0.71 -8.52 -12.76
C GLY A 68 0.52 -8.79 -11.91
N SER A 69 1.00 -7.77 -11.19
CA SER A 69 2.08 -7.93 -10.21
C SER A 69 1.95 -6.98 -9.04
N PHE A 70 2.50 -7.37 -7.89
CA PHE A 70 2.57 -6.56 -6.67
C PHE A 70 4.01 -6.26 -6.27
N TRP A 71 4.24 -5.04 -5.78
CA TRP A 71 5.55 -4.50 -5.49
C TRP A 71 5.60 -3.81 -4.13
N GLU A 72 6.64 -4.09 -3.36
CA GLU A 72 6.96 -3.46 -2.07
C GLU A 72 7.98 -2.34 -2.29
N PRO A 73 7.65 -1.07 -1.96
CA PRO A 73 8.64 0.01 -2.01
C PRO A 73 9.75 -0.20 -0.97
N ILE A 74 11.00 -0.03 -1.38
CA ILE A 74 12.16 -0.07 -0.49
C ILE A 74 12.36 1.33 0.10
N ALA A 75 11.95 1.52 1.35
CA ALA A 75 12.08 2.80 2.02
C ALA A 75 13.56 3.15 2.30
N PRO A 76 13.95 4.43 2.16
CA PRO A 76 15.27 4.88 2.59
C PRO A 76 15.43 4.77 4.12
N PRO A 77 16.67 4.75 4.66
CA PRO A 77 16.90 4.70 6.10
C PRO A 77 16.15 5.81 6.86
N GLY A 78 15.45 5.43 7.94
CA GLY A 78 14.63 6.36 8.74
C GLY A 78 13.23 6.62 8.19
N TYR A 79 12.83 5.93 7.11
CA TYR A 79 11.50 6.01 6.51
C TYR A 79 10.86 4.61 6.43
N THR A 80 9.53 4.60 6.32
CA THR A 80 8.73 3.39 6.19
C THR A 80 7.75 3.54 5.02
N ALA A 81 7.59 2.48 4.23
CA ALA A 81 6.53 2.39 3.21
C ALA A 81 5.21 1.98 3.87
N LEU A 82 4.14 2.75 3.64
CA LEU A 82 2.82 2.50 4.23
C LEU A 82 1.88 1.70 3.31
N GLY A 83 2.31 1.35 2.10
CA GLY A 83 1.47 0.70 1.11
C GLY A 83 2.28 0.10 -0.03
N HIS A 84 1.74 -0.95 -0.63
CA HIS A 84 2.28 -1.62 -1.81
C HIS A 84 1.61 -1.13 -3.09
N VAL A 85 2.23 -1.46 -4.22
CA VAL A 85 1.83 -1.01 -5.56
C VAL A 85 1.44 -2.22 -6.41
N ALA A 86 0.41 -2.07 -7.24
CA ALA A 86 0.04 -3.03 -8.26
C ALA A 86 0.37 -2.50 -9.66
N ARG A 87 0.83 -3.38 -10.55
CA ARG A 87 1.08 -3.06 -11.96
C ARG A 87 0.38 -4.08 -12.85
N ARG A 88 -0.09 -3.60 -14.01
CA ARG A 88 -0.68 -4.42 -15.07
C ARG A 88 0.40 -4.95 -16.03
N SER A 89 1.40 -5.61 -15.46
CA SER A 89 2.58 -6.18 -16.14
C SER A 89 3.36 -7.04 -15.15
N HIS A 90 4.04 -8.10 -15.58
CA HIS A 90 4.96 -8.86 -14.73
C HIS A 90 6.33 -8.19 -14.53
N THR A 91 6.71 -7.25 -15.41
CA THR A 91 8.09 -6.76 -15.52
C THR A 91 8.22 -5.25 -15.35
N ASP A 92 7.14 -4.50 -15.48
CA ASP A 92 7.16 -3.04 -15.37
C ASP A 92 7.30 -2.60 -13.90
N VAL A 93 8.55 -2.35 -13.47
CA VAL A 93 8.86 -1.85 -12.13
C VAL A 93 8.25 -0.45 -11.95
N PRO A 94 7.53 -0.16 -10.84
CA PRO A 94 6.98 1.17 -10.60
C PRO A 94 8.06 2.26 -10.60
N SER A 95 7.72 3.44 -11.11
CA SER A 95 8.57 4.63 -10.99
C SER A 95 8.79 4.99 -9.52
N LEU A 96 9.99 5.45 -9.15
CA LEU A 96 10.28 5.95 -7.80
C LEU A 96 9.43 7.18 -7.44
N ASP A 97 8.82 7.84 -8.42
CA ASP A 97 7.89 8.93 -8.17
C ASP A 97 6.46 8.49 -7.83
N TYR A 98 6.15 7.20 -8.02
CA TYR A 98 4.79 6.67 -7.93
C TYR A 98 4.21 6.79 -6.52
N VAL A 99 5.01 6.57 -5.47
CA VAL A 99 4.61 6.71 -4.06
C VAL A 99 5.63 7.52 -3.27
N ARG A 100 5.31 7.83 -2.01
CA ARG A 100 6.28 8.27 -1.00
C ARG A 100 6.34 7.29 0.18
N CYS A 101 7.50 7.23 0.81
CA CYS A 101 7.72 6.67 2.14
C CYS A 101 7.62 7.80 3.17
N VAL A 102 7.15 7.47 4.37
CA VAL A 102 6.92 8.44 5.46
C VAL A 102 8.01 8.27 6.51
N LYS A 103 8.51 9.39 7.05
CA LYS A 103 9.52 9.39 8.11
C LYS A 103 9.04 8.56 9.31
N SER A 104 9.83 7.59 9.74
CA SER A 104 9.37 6.55 10.68
C SER A 104 9.00 7.11 12.05
N SER A 105 9.55 8.25 12.46
CA SER A 105 9.21 8.92 13.73
C SER A 105 7.75 9.40 13.80
N LEU A 106 7.12 9.63 12.63
CA LEU A 106 5.74 10.11 12.50
C LEU A 106 4.72 8.97 12.57
N LEU A 107 5.19 7.73 12.66
CA LEU A 107 4.37 6.54 12.53
C LEU A 107 4.16 5.85 13.86
N GLU A 108 3.03 5.17 13.96
CA GLU A 108 2.68 4.28 15.06
C GLU A 108 2.25 2.93 14.49
N GLN A 109 2.66 1.84 15.14
CA GLN A 109 2.27 0.50 14.73
C GLN A 109 0.79 0.28 15.08
N ILE A 110 0.06 -0.32 14.15
CA ILE A 110 -1.39 -0.55 14.25
C ILE A 110 -1.75 -1.98 13.85
N ASP A 111 -3.00 -2.34 14.14
CA ASP A 111 -3.57 -3.61 13.71
C ASP A 111 -3.83 -3.63 12.20
N TYR A 112 -4.20 -4.80 11.71
CA TYR A 112 -4.49 -5.06 10.30
C TYR A 112 -5.69 -5.98 10.15
N GLU A 113 -6.30 -5.94 8.97
CA GLU A 113 -7.41 -6.80 8.61
C GLU A 113 -7.21 -7.44 7.23
N TRP A 114 -7.72 -8.66 7.09
CA TRP A 114 -7.61 -9.45 5.88
C TRP A 114 -8.48 -8.89 4.74
N GLN A 115 -7.88 -8.65 3.57
CA GLN A 115 -8.61 -8.18 2.40
C GLN A 115 -8.82 -9.31 1.37
N TRP A 116 -7.77 -9.99 0.94
CA TRP A 116 -7.86 -10.96 -0.14
C TRP A 116 -6.72 -11.97 -0.08
N ASN A 117 -6.88 -13.12 -0.71
CA ASN A 117 -5.77 -14.00 -1.07
C ASN A 117 -6.04 -14.65 -2.43
N ASP A 118 -4.99 -15.16 -3.07
CA ASP A 118 -5.06 -15.77 -4.39
C ASP A 118 -5.40 -17.26 -4.39
N LEU A 119 -6.11 -17.72 -3.34
CA LEU A 119 -6.54 -19.10 -3.19
C LEU A 119 -7.37 -19.53 -4.42
N GLU A 120 -7.03 -20.70 -4.98
CA GLU A 120 -7.66 -21.26 -6.19
C GLU A 120 -7.53 -20.35 -7.45
N SER A 121 -6.53 -19.46 -7.50
CA SER A 121 -6.23 -18.68 -8.72
C SER A 121 -5.55 -19.48 -9.83
N GLY A 122 -4.87 -20.58 -9.47
CA GLY A 122 -3.99 -21.32 -10.38
C GLY A 122 -2.62 -20.66 -10.58
N SER A 123 -2.34 -19.52 -9.92
CA SER A 123 -1.01 -18.90 -9.88
C SER A 123 0.03 -19.86 -9.30
N HIS A 124 1.26 -19.80 -9.81
CA HIS A 124 2.38 -20.56 -9.25
C HIS A 124 2.83 -20.08 -7.87
N ASN A 125 2.56 -18.81 -7.55
CA ASN A 125 2.92 -18.18 -6.28
C ASN A 125 1.67 -17.77 -5.54
N ASP A 126 1.68 -17.90 -4.21
CA ASP A 126 0.59 -17.46 -3.34
C ASP A 126 0.82 -16.04 -2.80
N VAL A 127 -0.26 -15.27 -2.59
CA VAL A 127 -0.22 -13.95 -1.96
C VAL A 127 -1.49 -13.67 -1.15
N THR A 128 -1.30 -12.99 -0.02
CA THR A 128 -2.39 -12.45 0.80
C THR A 128 -2.29 -10.92 0.85
N VAL A 129 -3.38 -10.23 0.57
CA VAL A 129 -3.51 -8.78 0.65
C VAL A 129 -4.24 -8.40 1.94
N TRP A 130 -3.65 -7.46 2.68
CA TRP A 130 -4.13 -6.92 3.95
C TRP A 130 -4.36 -5.43 3.83
N ARG A 131 -5.07 -4.87 4.81
CA ARG A 131 -5.22 -3.42 5.01
C ARG A 131 -4.90 -3.06 6.45
N ALA A 132 -4.19 -1.96 6.64
CA ALA A 132 -3.94 -1.42 7.96
C ALA A 132 -5.25 -0.90 8.58
N LYS A 133 -5.50 -1.25 9.84
CA LYS A 133 -6.73 -0.95 10.58
C LYS A 133 -6.38 -0.14 11.82
N ALA A 134 -6.90 1.08 11.91
CA ALA A 134 -6.75 1.88 13.12
C ALA A 134 -7.52 1.23 14.26
N VAL A 135 -6.89 1.24 15.45
CA VAL A 135 -7.55 0.98 16.72
C VAL A 135 -7.58 2.31 17.47
N GLY A 136 -8.76 2.92 17.57
CA GLY A 136 -8.92 4.25 18.17
C GLY A 136 -8.66 5.43 17.21
N SER A 137 -8.47 6.63 17.77
CA SER A 137 -8.43 7.91 17.03
C SER A 137 -7.04 8.58 16.94
N THR A 138 -5.98 7.89 17.36
CA THR A 138 -4.62 8.45 17.46
C THR A 138 -3.82 8.36 16.15
N VAL A 139 -4.38 7.71 15.12
CA VAL A 139 -3.70 7.51 13.84
C VAL A 139 -4.64 7.65 12.65
N TYR A 140 -4.09 8.13 11.53
CA TYR A 140 -4.73 8.03 10.22
C TYR A 140 -4.23 6.80 9.47
N THR A 141 -5.15 5.93 9.03
CA THR A 141 -4.84 4.87 8.06
C THR A 141 -5.02 5.35 6.65
N MET A 142 -4.06 5.04 5.78
CA MET A 142 -4.05 5.55 4.40
C MET A 142 -4.97 4.77 3.46
N GLY A 143 -5.56 3.67 3.93
CA GLY A 143 -6.40 2.78 3.12
C GLY A 143 -5.64 1.97 2.09
N THR A 144 -4.32 1.93 2.20
CA THR A 144 -3.40 1.27 1.27
C THR A 144 -3.40 -0.25 1.45
N MET A 145 -3.14 -0.96 0.36
CA MET A 145 -2.96 -2.40 0.36
C MET A 145 -1.56 -2.80 0.81
N ILE A 146 -1.45 -3.93 1.53
CA ILE A 146 -0.18 -4.56 1.87
C ILE A 146 -0.25 -6.02 1.42
N ALA A 147 0.49 -6.35 0.37
CA ALA A 147 0.63 -7.71 -0.15
C ALA A 147 1.75 -8.47 0.57
N VAL A 148 1.49 -9.69 1.02
CA VAL A 148 2.44 -10.56 1.73
C VAL A 148 2.54 -11.89 0.99
N PRO A 149 3.75 -12.36 0.63
CA PRO A 149 3.92 -13.66 -0.01
C PRO A 149 3.40 -14.82 0.87
N GLY A 150 2.77 -15.80 0.23
CA GLY A 150 2.26 -16.98 0.88
C GLY A 150 0.81 -16.87 1.38
N ARG A 151 0.27 -18.02 1.81
CA ARG A 151 -1.09 -18.16 2.37
C ARG A 151 -1.16 -17.99 3.89
N ALA A 152 -0.01 -17.89 4.56
CA ALA A 152 0.03 -17.88 6.01
C ALA A 152 -0.58 -16.57 6.55
N LEU A 153 -1.65 -16.71 7.33
CA LEU A 153 -2.35 -15.60 7.99
C LEU A 153 -1.54 -14.97 9.14
N ASN A 154 -0.48 -15.66 9.59
CA ASN A 154 0.32 -15.28 10.74
C ASN A 154 1.78 -15.10 10.31
N GLY A 155 2.23 -13.85 10.14
CA GLY A 155 3.59 -13.59 9.66
C GLY A 155 4.02 -12.13 9.61
N ARG A 156 4.57 -11.64 10.73
CA ARG A 156 5.79 -10.80 10.84
C ARG A 156 5.87 -9.43 10.14
N ARG A 157 4.79 -8.82 9.66
CA ARG A 157 4.86 -7.44 9.17
C ARG A 157 4.10 -6.49 10.10
N ALA A 158 4.81 -5.48 10.60
CA ALA A 158 4.21 -4.38 11.32
C ALA A 158 3.48 -3.47 10.33
N PHE A 159 2.23 -3.13 10.65
CA PHE A 159 1.44 -2.17 9.89
C PHE A 159 1.50 -0.84 10.61
N TYR A 160 1.45 0.26 9.86
CA TYR A 160 1.66 1.58 10.43
C TYR A 160 0.58 2.56 9.99
N GLY A 161 0.16 3.40 10.92
CA GLY A 161 -0.62 4.61 10.65
C GLY A 161 0.23 5.85 10.90
N ILE A 162 -0.18 6.98 10.34
CA ILE A 162 0.44 8.28 10.64
C ILE A 162 -0.21 8.82 11.92
N LYS A 163 0.59 9.21 12.91
CA LYS A 163 0.10 9.78 14.17
C LYS A 163 -0.75 11.02 13.88
N SER A 164 -1.96 11.09 14.45
CA SER A 164 -2.88 12.20 14.19
C SER A 164 -2.37 13.54 14.75
N ALA A 165 -1.53 13.51 15.79
CA ALA A 165 -0.88 14.72 16.32
C ALA A 165 0.10 15.39 15.34
N GLU A 166 0.64 14.62 14.39
CA GLU A 166 1.60 15.08 13.37
C GLU A 166 0.88 15.55 12.09
N CYS A 167 -0.47 15.56 12.09
CA CYS A 167 -1.26 15.82 10.90
C CYS A 167 -2.47 16.71 11.15
N GLU A 168 -2.82 17.52 10.15
CA GLU A 168 -4.16 18.11 10.03
C GLU A 168 -4.88 17.55 8.80
N LEU A 169 -6.21 17.65 8.77
CA LEU A 169 -7.01 17.22 7.62
C LEU A 169 -7.20 18.38 6.61
N PRO A 170 -7.14 18.14 5.29
CA PRO A 170 -6.74 16.87 4.62
C PRO A 170 -5.29 16.51 4.96
N VAL A 171 -4.90 15.23 5.07
CA VAL A 171 -3.64 14.77 5.72
C VAL A 171 -2.39 15.59 5.29
N LEU A 172 -2.13 16.67 6.03
CA LEU A 172 -1.00 17.56 5.91
C LEU A 172 -0.02 17.17 7.00
N ILE A 173 1.16 16.68 6.62
CA ILE A 173 2.18 16.27 7.57
C ILE A 173 3.01 17.50 7.94
N LYS A 174 2.99 17.86 9.23
CA LYS A 174 3.62 19.07 9.76
C LYS A 174 5.05 18.86 10.23
#